data_AF-A0A9P1CPC4-F1
#
_entry.id   AF-A0A9P1CPC4-F1
#
_cell.length_a   1.000
_cell.length_b   1.000
_cell.length_c   1.000
_cell.angle_alpha   90.00
_cell.angle_beta   90.00
_cell.angle_gamma   90.00
#
_symmetry.space_group_name_H-M   'P 1'
#
loop_
_entity.id
_entity.type
_entity.pdbx_description
1 polymer ?
#
loop_
_entity_poly.entity_id
_entity_poly.type
_entity_poly.pdbx_seq_one_letter_code
_entity_poly.pdbx_strand_id
1 'polypeptide(L)'
;MEQQMVLLSGDQMERLQFRRTWLQRFTSHWIYENVMSFLIVANSLILGLQVQVLAQDAAKHAAQMRELPEPAFDVFFAMHWLFCIAFSIDLTLRWWADGFWDFFQGVDAGWNIFDIFVVAFAIVGVIVDTAFLSSGSPTSVLNSRRSFTTLRVLRVVRIIRVLRVVRMLTFFRELRMMIHSTIGCFKSVFFVMVLFGALLYIFGIAFTSAFIDHMAELSMWQDTKYADLIEFFGTVTLSGLSLYQAMSGGRDWHVFFQALETMEGQAGRWPGLMQAGALQLDNGWARANKHIRKYKKAYIAREV
;
A
#
# COMPACT_ATOMS: atom_id res chain seq x y z
N MET A 1 28.26 -2.64 14.94
CA MET A 1 28.69 -3.26 13.67
C MET A 1 28.91 -2.24 12.55
N GLU A 2 28.19 -1.12 12.50
CA GLU A 2 28.46 -0.04 11.51
C GLU A 2 29.80 0.69 11.69
N GLN A 3 30.36 0.73 12.91
CA GLN A 3 31.65 1.39 13.16
C GLN A 3 32.88 0.54 12.80
N GLN A 4 32.73 -0.75 12.47
CA GLN A 4 33.86 -1.61 12.04
C GLN A 4 34.04 -1.64 10.51
N MET A 5 33.10 -1.08 9.74
CA MET A 5 33.14 -1.14 8.27
C MET A 5 34.02 -0.06 7.64
N VAL A 6 34.45 0.95 8.41
CA VAL A 6 35.21 2.13 7.92
C VAL A 6 36.74 1.93 8.00
N LEU A 7 37.23 0.82 8.57
CA LEU A 7 38.67 0.55 8.77
C LEU A 7 39.19 -0.67 7.99
N LEU A 8 38.59 -1.03 6.86
CA LEU A 8 39.21 -1.98 5.94
C LEU A 8 40.25 -1.23 5.11
N SER A 9 41.54 -1.52 5.38
CA SER A 9 42.65 -1.00 4.57
C SER A 9 42.45 -1.36 3.09
N GLY A 10 42.91 -0.52 2.16
CA GLY A 10 42.76 -0.77 0.72
C GLY A 10 43.23 -2.16 0.29
N ASP A 11 44.23 -2.72 0.98
CA ASP A 11 44.77 -4.07 0.79
C ASP A 11 43.79 -5.18 1.23
N GLN A 12 42.96 -4.96 2.26
CA GLN A 12 41.88 -5.87 2.66
C GLN A 12 40.71 -5.81 1.67
N MET A 13 40.39 -4.63 1.14
CA MET A 13 39.38 -4.47 0.09
C MET A 13 39.82 -5.16 -1.21
N GLU A 14 41.10 -5.03 -1.60
CA GLU A 14 41.68 -5.75 -2.74
C GLU A 14 41.67 -7.27 -2.53
N ARG A 15 41.99 -7.76 -1.32
CA ARG A 15 41.92 -9.21 -1.00
C ARG A 15 40.49 -9.75 -1.01
N LEU A 16 39.50 -8.96 -0.60
CA LEU A 16 38.08 -9.32 -0.71
C LEU A 16 37.60 -9.31 -2.17
N GLN A 17 38.09 -8.38 -3.00
CA GLN A 17 37.84 -8.36 -4.45
C GLN A 17 38.52 -9.54 -5.18
N PHE A 18 39.69 -9.97 -4.73
CA PHE A 18 40.45 -11.08 -5.34
C PHE A 18 39.84 -12.46 -5.09
N ARG A 19 38.97 -12.61 -4.08
CA ARG A 19 38.29 -13.88 -3.76
C ARG A 19 36.95 -14.07 -4.46
N ARG A 20 36.59 -13.21 -5.44
CA ARG A 20 35.39 -13.42 -6.25
C ARG A 20 35.58 -14.61 -7.19
N THR A 21 34.74 -15.64 -7.02
CA THR A 21 34.72 -16.81 -7.90
C THR A 21 34.35 -16.38 -9.33
N TRP A 22 34.73 -17.19 -10.32
CA TRP A 22 34.39 -16.92 -11.72
C TRP A 22 32.87 -16.74 -11.92
N LEU A 23 32.07 -17.54 -11.19
CA LEU A 23 30.60 -17.44 -11.16
C LEU A 23 30.12 -16.08 -10.65
N GLN A 24 30.68 -15.57 -9.56
CA GLN A 24 30.31 -14.23 -9.04
C GLN A 24 30.64 -13.11 -10.03
N ARG A 25 31.77 -13.23 -10.75
CA ARG A 25 32.12 -12.24 -11.79
C ARG A 25 31.15 -12.27 -12.97
N PHE A 26 30.68 -13.47 -13.34
CA PHE A 26 29.71 -13.65 -14.41
C PHE A 26 28.32 -13.09 -14.03
N THR A 27 27.81 -13.43 -12.85
CA THR A 27 26.49 -12.94 -12.39
C THR A 27 26.48 -11.44 -12.10
N SER A 28 27.63 -10.84 -11.75
CA SER A 28 27.77 -9.38 -11.58
C SER A 28 28.09 -8.63 -12.88
N HIS A 29 28.12 -9.30 -14.03
CA HIS A 29 28.49 -8.64 -15.28
C HIS A 29 27.33 -7.79 -15.81
N TRP A 30 27.62 -6.59 -16.29
CA TRP A 30 26.60 -5.64 -16.75
C TRP A 30 25.68 -6.20 -17.86
N ILE A 31 26.22 -7.04 -18.75
CA ILE A 31 25.42 -7.72 -19.79
C ILE A 31 24.42 -8.69 -19.15
N TYR A 32 24.87 -9.46 -18.16
CA TYR A 32 24.02 -10.41 -17.46
C TYR A 32 22.86 -9.68 -16.78
N GLU A 33 23.16 -8.59 -16.07
CA GLU A 33 22.16 -7.76 -15.40
C GLU A 33 21.15 -7.16 -16.38
N ASN A 34 21.60 -6.66 -17.53
CA ASN A 34 20.73 -6.10 -18.55
C ASN A 34 19.84 -7.15 -19.24
N VAL A 35 20.39 -8.35 -19.52
CA VAL A 35 19.61 -9.46 -20.09
C VAL A 35 18.52 -9.91 -19.12
N MET A 36 18.86 -10.08 -17.84
CA MET A 36 17.88 -10.46 -16.82
C MET A 36 16.83 -9.36 -16.59
N SER A 37 17.23 -8.09 -16.59
CA SER A 37 16.30 -6.95 -16.55
C SER A 37 15.31 -6.99 -17.71
N PHE A 38 15.81 -7.21 -18.93
CA PHE A 38 14.98 -7.34 -20.12
C PHE A 38 14.00 -8.51 -20.00
N LEU A 39 14.44 -9.68 -19.53
CA LEU A 39 13.58 -10.85 -19.33
C LEU A 39 12.47 -10.57 -18.31
N ILE A 40 12.75 -9.84 -17.24
CA ILE A 40 11.76 -9.47 -16.21
C ILE A 40 10.69 -8.54 -16.80
N VAL A 41 11.12 -7.53 -17.56
CA VAL A 41 10.21 -6.59 -18.24
C VAL A 41 9.38 -7.32 -19.28
N ALA A 42 10.00 -8.14 -20.13
CA ALA A 42 9.32 -8.94 -21.14
C ALA A 42 8.29 -9.90 -20.52
N ASN A 43 8.65 -10.63 -19.47
CA ASN A 43 7.73 -11.51 -18.74
C ASN A 43 6.52 -10.74 -18.18
N SER A 44 6.73 -9.52 -17.68
CA SER A 44 5.65 -8.70 -17.10
C SER A 44 4.72 -8.15 -18.19
N LEU A 45 5.27 -7.73 -19.34
CA LEU A 45 4.48 -7.31 -20.50
C LEU A 45 3.65 -8.46 -21.07
N ILE A 46 4.25 -9.66 -21.18
CA ILE A 46 3.55 -10.86 -21.66
C ILE A 46 2.42 -11.24 -20.71
N LEU A 47 2.64 -11.17 -19.39
CA LEU A 47 1.58 -11.38 -18.40
C LEU A 47 0.43 -10.37 -18.58
N GLY A 48 0.76 -9.08 -18.78
CA GLY A 48 -0.24 -8.04 -19.04
C GLY A 48 -1.04 -8.30 -20.31
N LEU A 49 -0.37 -8.68 -21.41
CA LEU A 49 -1.01 -9.04 -22.67
C LEU A 49 -1.91 -10.27 -22.52
N GLN A 50 -1.47 -11.29 -21.80
CA GLN A 50 -2.29 -12.48 -21.54
C GLN A 50 -3.56 -12.10 -20.77
N VAL A 51 -3.43 -11.29 -19.71
CA VAL A 51 -4.59 -10.84 -18.92
C VAL A 51 -5.54 -10.02 -19.79
N GLN A 52 -5.02 -9.16 -20.67
CA GLN A 52 -5.83 -8.37 -21.60
C GLN A 52 -6.60 -9.26 -22.59
N VAL A 53 -5.93 -10.25 -23.20
CA VAL A 53 -6.58 -11.20 -24.12
C VAL A 53 -7.66 -11.99 -23.41
N LEU A 54 -7.37 -12.51 -22.21
CA LEU A 54 -8.35 -13.24 -21.40
C LEU A 54 -9.54 -12.37 -21.00
N ALA A 55 -9.31 -11.10 -20.66
CA ALA A 55 -10.37 -10.17 -20.31
C ALA A 55 -11.26 -9.83 -21.52
N GLN A 56 -10.66 -9.63 -22.69
CA GLN A 56 -11.41 -9.39 -23.94
C GLN A 56 -12.24 -10.61 -24.33
N ASP A 57 -11.69 -11.81 -24.18
CA ASP A 57 -12.40 -13.04 -24.47
C ASP A 57 -13.56 -13.28 -23.50
N ALA A 58 -13.33 -13.08 -22.19
CA ALA A 58 -14.36 -13.14 -21.16
C ALA A 58 -15.49 -12.13 -21.42
N ALA A 59 -15.17 -10.90 -21.84
CA ALA A 59 -16.16 -9.88 -22.16
C ALA A 59 -17.04 -10.26 -23.36
N LYS A 60 -16.44 -10.81 -24.43
CA LYS A 60 -17.19 -11.30 -25.61
C LYS A 60 -18.12 -12.45 -25.25
N HIS A 61 -17.63 -13.42 -24.48
CA HIS A 61 -18.41 -14.57 -24.06
C HIS A 61 -19.55 -14.18 -23.10
N ALA A 62 -19.30 -13.24 -22.18
CA ALA A 62 -20.33 -12.69 -21.31
C ALA A 62 -21.44 -11.99 -22.11
N ALA A 63 -21.08 -11.22 -23.14
CA ALA A 63 -22.06 -10.59 -24.03
C ALA A 63 -22.89 -11.60 -24.83
N GLN A 64 -22.30 -12.76 -25.16
CA GLN A 64 -22.97 -13.84 -25.92
C GLN A 64 -23.64 -14.89 -25.02
N MET A 65 -23.60 -14.74 -23.68
CA MET A 65 -24.05 -15.74 -22.70
C MET A 65 -23.47 -17.15 -22.94
N ARG A 66 -22.24 -17.22 -23.45
CA ARG A 66 -21.54 -18.48 -23.73
C ARG A 66 -20.53 -18.76 -22.62
N GLU A 67 -20.36 -20.03 -22.27
CA GLU A 67 -19.29 -20.45 -21.36
C GLU A 67 -17.91 -20.18 -21.98
N LEU A 68 -16.92 -19.84 -21.15
CA LEU A 68 -15.56 -19.59 -21.63
C LEU A 68 -14.97 -20.87 -22.25
N PRO A 69 -14.14 -20.74 -23.30
CA PRO A 69 -13.41 -21.88 -23.84
C PRO A 69 -12.50 -22.50 -22.77
N GLU A 70 -12.38 -23.83 -22.78
CA GLU A 70 -11.35 -24.54 -22.00
C GLU A 70 -9.96 -24.01 -22.39
N PRO A 71 -9.05 -23.78 -21.42
CA PRO A 71 -7.71 -23.28 -21.72
C PRO A 71 -6.96 -24.32 -22.56
N ALA A 72 -6.67 -23.98 -23.81
CA ALA A 72 -5.85 -24.82 -24.67
C ALA A 72 -4.35 -24.61 -24.38
N PHE A 73 -3.52 -25.50 -24.93
CA PHE A 73 -2.08 -25.28 -24.95
C PHE A 73 -1.77 -24.09 -25.87
N ASP A 74 -1.60 -22.92 -25.25
CA ASP A 74 -1.38 -21.67 -25.97
C ASP A 74 0.07 -21.18 -25.84
N VAL A 75 0.47 -20.28 -26.75
CA VAL A 75 1.81 -19.64 -26.75
C VAL A 75 2.19 -19.07 -25.38
N PHE A 76 1.22 -18.55 -24.63
CA PHE A 76 1.43 -18.03 -23.27
C PHE A 76 1.89 -19.10 -22.27
N PHE A 77 1.39 -20.33 -22.39
CA PHE A 77 1.79 -21.44 -21.54
C PHE A 77 3.27 -21.79 -21.75
N ALA A 78 3.70 -21.88 -23.01
CA ALA A 78 5.11 -22.11 -23.35
C ALA A 78 6.01 -20.97 -22.82
N MET A 79 5.58 -19.72 -22.98
CA MET A 79 6.31 -18.56 -22.46
C MET A 79 6.43 -18.57 -20.94
N HIS A 80 5.38 -18.96 -20.21
CA HIS A 80 5.42 -19.08 -18.75
C HIS A 80 6.46 -20.11 -18.27
N TRP A 81 6.54 -21.26 -18.94
CA TRP A 81 7.57 -22.26 -18.65
C TRP A 81 8.96 -21.72 -18.95
N LEU A 82 9.15 -21.08 -20.11
CA LEU A 82 10.42 -20.49 -20.52
C LEU A 82 10.96 -19.51 -19.47
N PHE A 83 10.14 -18.54 -19.06
CA PHE A 83 10.53 -17.58 -18.03
C PHE A 83 10.74 -18.24 -16.66
N CYS A 84 9.89 -19.20 -16.28
CA CYS A 84 10.05 -19.90 -15.02
C CYS A 84 11.38 -20.65 -14.95
N ILE A 85 11.77 -21.34 -16.02
CA ILE A 85 13.04 -22.05 -16.12
C ILE A 85 14.20 -21.06 -16.10
N ALA A 86 14.14 -20.00 -16.93
CA ALA A 86 15.19 -18.98 -17.00
C ALA A 86 15.47 -18.35 -15.62
N PHE A 87 14.42 -17.95 -14.89
CA PHE A 87 14.58 -17.37 -13.56
C PHE A 87 14.99 -18.38 -12.49
N SER A 88 14.62 -19.65 -12.65
CA SER A 88 15.10 -20.70 -11.74
C SER A 88 16.59 -20.94 -11.92
N ILE A 89 17.09 -20.94 -13.16
CA ILE A 89 18.51 -21.05 -13.49
C ILE A 89 19.27 -19.83 -12.98
N ASP A 90 18.76 -18.62 -13.21
CA ASP A 90 19.39 -17.39 -12.70
C ASP A 90 19.52 -17.42 -11.16
N LEU A 91 18.47 -17.82 -10.44
CA LEU A 91 18.52 -17.93 -8.98
C LEU A 91 19.53 -18.99 -8.52
N THR A 92 19.56 -20.17 -9.15
CA THR A 92 20.51 -21.22 -8.76
C THR A 92 21.96 -20.82 -9.04
N LEU A 93 22.21 -20.12 -10.16
CA LEU A 93 23.52 -19.56 -10.48
C LEU A 93 23.95 -18.54 -9.43
N ARG A 94 23.07 -17.61 -9.04
CA ARG A 94 23.37 -16.62 -7.99
C ARG A 94 23.61 -17.28 -6.63
N TRP A 95 22.79 -18.26 -6.26
CA TRP A 95 22.98 -19.02 -5.02
C TRP A 95 24.30 -19.79 -4.99
N TRP A 96 24.70 -20.40 -6.11
CA TRP A 96 26.00 -21.08 -6.22
C TRP A 96 27.18 -20.10 -6.25
N ALA A 97 27.00 -18.93 -6.86
CA ALA A 97 28.02 -17.89 -6.93
C ALA A 97 28.33 -17.35 -5.53
N ASP A 98 27.33 -16.95 -4.76
CA ASP A 98 27.51 -16.36 -3.43
C ASP A 98 27.90 -17.39 -2.37
N GLY A 99 27.53 -18.66 -2.57
CA GLY A 99 27.80 -19.75 -1.64
C GLY A 99 26.62 -20.03 -0.71
N PHE A 100 26.55 -21.26 -0.19
CA PHE A 100 25.33 -21.77 0.46
C PHE A 100 24.91 -20.98 1.70
N TRP A 101 25.86 -20.57 2.54
CA TRP A 101 25.59 -19.85 3.81
C TRP A 101 25.62 -18.32 3.64
N ASP A 102 26.56 -17.82 2.84
CA ASP A 102 26.73 -16.38 2.60
C ASP A 102 25.51 -15.77 1.90
N PHE A 103 24.80 -16.54 1.07
CA PHE A 103 23.55 -16.12 0.43
C PHE A 103 22.44 -15.73 1.44
N PHE A 104 22.43 -16.35 2.64
CA PHE A 104 21.42 -16.12 3.69
C PHE A 104 21.89 -15.21 4.83
N GLN A 105 23.18 -14.86 4.88
CA GLN A 105 23.76 -14.06 5.96
C GLN A 105 24.34 -12.73 5.47
N GLY A 106 24.44 -12.52 4.16
CA GLY A 106 24.93 -11.28 3.56
C GLY A 106 24.00 -10.08 3.74
N VAL A 107 24.49 -8.91 3.33
CA VAL A 107 23.74 -7.64 3.36
C VAL A 107 22.44 -7.74 2.54
N ASP A 108 22.47 -8.50 1.46
CA ASP A 108 21.32 -8.73 0.57
C ASP A 108 20.48 -9.97 0.95
N ALA A 109 20.73 -10.60 2.11
CA ALA A 109 20.06 -11.85 2.52
C ALA A 109 18.53 -11.75 2.49
N GLY A 110 17.95 -10.62 2.92
CA GLY A 110 16.50 -10.41 2.87
C GLY A 110 15.95 -10.42 1.45
N TRP A 111 16.66 -9.82 0.50
CA TRP A 111 16.28 -9.79 -0.92
C TRP A 111 16.48 -11.15 -1.59
N ASN A 112 17.54 -11.85 -1.22
CA ASN A 112 17.85 -13.21 -1.66
C ASN A 112 16.78 -14.22 -1.23
N ILE A 113 16.35 -14.17 0.04
CA ILE A 113 15.23 -14.97 0.56
C ILE A 113 13.94 -14.63 -0.18
N PHE A 114 13.68 -13.34 -0.42
CA PHE A 114 12.51 -12.93 -1.18
C PHE A 114 12.53 -13.47 -2.61
N ASP A 115 13.66 -13.40 -3.32
CA ASP A 115 13.82 -13.95 -4.67
C ASP A 115 13.53 -15.46 -4.70
N ILE A 116 14.00 -16.21 -3.68
CA ILE A 116 13.65 -17.63 -3.52
C ILE A 116 12.14 -17.82 -3.46
N PHE A 117 11.43 -17.06 -2.62
CA PHE A 117 9.98 -17.18 -2.51
C PHE A 117 9.29 -16.88 -3.84
N VAL A 118 9.70 -15.83 -4.55
CA VAL A 118 9.07 -15.50 -5.83
C VAL A 118 9.32 -16.59 -6.88
N VAL A 119 10.52 -17.20 -6.93
CA VAL A 119 10.81 -18.37 -7.78
C VAL A 119 10.01 -19.59 -7.38
N ALA A 120 9.92 -19.91 -6.09
CA ALA A 120 9.09 -21.01 -5.60
C ALA A 120 7.62 -20.83 -5.99
N PHE A 121 7.05 -19.63 -5.77
CA PHE A 121 5.69 -19.33 -6.19
C PHE A 121 5.52 -19.41 -7.71
N ALA A 122 6.50 -18.96 -8.50
CA ALA A 122 6.45 -19.11 -9.94
C ALA A 122 6.37 -20.59 -10.35
N ILE A 123 7.22 -21.45 -9.79
CA ILE A 123 7.23 -22.90 -10.06
C ILE A 123 5.88 -23.51 -9.69
N VAL A 124 5.37 -23.25 -8.48
CA VAL A 124 4.05 -23.74 -8.03
C VAL A 124 2.97 -23.30 -9.01
N GLY A 125 2.97 -22.05 -9.44
CA GLY A 125 2.00 -21.53 -10.40
C GLY A 125 2.00 -22.31 -11.72
N VAL A 126 3.18 -22.59 -12.28
CA VAL A 126 3.27 -23.35 -13.53
C VAL A 126 2.88 -24.82 -13.34
N ILE A 127 3.25 -25.46 -12.22
CA ILE A 127 2.85 -26.84 -11.91
C ILE A 127 1.33 -26.97 -11.79
N VAL A 128 0.69 -26.00 -11.12
CA VAL A 128 -0.76 -26.00 -10.99
C VAL A 128 -1.43 -25.82 -12.35
N ASP A 129 -0.90 -24.93 -13.20
CA ASP A 129 -1.38 -24.75 -14.57
C ASP A 129 -1.27 -26.03 -15.40
N THR A 130 -0.15 -26.76 -15.31
CA THR A 130 -0.02 -28.07 -15.96
C THR A 130 -1.02 -29.08 -15.43
N ALA A 131 -1.21 -29.14 -14.11
CA ALA A 131 -2.10 -30.12 -13.49
C ALA A 131 -3.55 -29.89 -13.93
N PHE A 132 -3.98 -28.62 -14.06
CA PHE A 132 -5.29 -28.28 -14.60
C PHE A 132 -5.46 -28.72 -16.06
N LEU A 133 -4.46 -28.47 -16.91
CA LEU A 133 -4.50 -28.87 -18.33
C LEU A 133 -4.45 -30.40 -18.53
N SER A 134 -3.66 -31.12 -17.72
CA SER A 134 -3.53 -32.58 -17.81
C SER A 134 -4.73 -33.34 -17.24
N SER A 135 -5.59 -32.67 -16.47
CA SER A 135 -6.78 -33.26 -15.85
C SER A 135 -7.97 -33.38 -16.83
N GLY A 136 -7.72 -33.45 -18.15
CA GLY A 136 -8.72 -33.53 -19.24
C GLY A 136 -9.60 -34.79 -19.27
N SER A 137 -9.97 -35.36 -18.12
CA SER A 137 -10.93 -36.46 -17.99
C SER A 137 -11.95 -36.13 -16.90
N PRO A 138 -13.24 -35.89 -17.26
CA PRO A 138 -14.34 -35.83 -16.33
C PRO A 138 -14.86 -37.26 -16.05
N THR A 139 -14.04 -38.16 -15.54
CA THR A 139 -14.54 -39.46 -15.04
C THR A 139 -14.02 -39.76 -13.65
N SER A 140 -14.56 -39.03 -12.68
CA SER A 140 -15.15 -39.61 -11.46
C SER A 140 -15.50 -38.50 -10.46
N VAL A 141 -16.80 -38.21 -10.44
CA VAL A 141 -17.62 -38.02 -9.24
C VAL A 141 -16.83 -38.12 -7.92
N LEU A 142 -16.54 -36.99 -7.27
CA LEU A 142 -16.66 -36.85 -5.80
C LEU A 142 -16.55 -35.37 -5.38
N ASN A 143 -17.67 -34.84 -4.90
CA ASN A 143 -17.79 -33.70 -3.98
C ASN A 143 -17.93 -32.32 -4.62
N SER A 144 -19.17 -31.82 -4.62
CA SER A 144 -19.57 -30.42 -4.77
C SER A 144 -18.91 -29.43 -3.79
N ARG A 145 -18.01 -29.88 -2.89
CA ARG A 145 -17.07 -29.05 -2.11
C ARG A 145 -15.79 -28.67 -2.89
N ARG A 146 -15.46 -29.39 -3.97
CA ARG A 146 -14.31 -29.08 -4.85
C ARG A 146 -14.55 -27.87 -5.73
N SER A 147 -15.78 -27.50 -6.11
CA SER A 147 -16.02 -26.28 -6.89
C SER A 147 -15.49 -25.03 -6.16
N PHE A 148 -15.82 -24.86 -4.87
CA PHE A 148 -15.30 -23.76 -4.05
C PHE A 148 -13.78 -23.86 -3.81
N THR A 149 -13.24 -25.06 -3.65
CA THR A 149 -11.80 -25.27 -3.42
C THR A 149 -11.00 -24.98 -4.70
N THR A 150 -11.46 -25.47 -5.85
CA THR A 150 -10.86 -25.24 -7.16
C THR A 150 -10.93 -23.75 -7.54
N LEU A 151 -12.07 -23.09 -7.36
CA LEU A 151 -12.19 -21.64 -7.59
C LEU A 151 -11.28 -20.82 -6.66
N ARG A 152 -11.11 -21.25 -5.40
CA ARG A 152 -10.19 -20.64 -4.44
C ARG A 152 -8.72 -20.84 -4.83
N VAL A 153 -8.36 -22.05 -5.26
CA VAL A 153 -7.01 -22.38 -5.75
C VAL A 153 -6.69 -21.57 -7.01
N LEU A 154 -7.61 -21.48 -7.97
CA LEU A 154 -7.45 -20.64 -9.16
C LEU A 154 -7.24 -19.16 -8.80
N ARG A 155 -7.93 -18.64 -7.77
CA ARG A 155 -7.71 -17.27 -7.28
C ARG A 155 -6.31 -17.08 -6.70
N VAL A 156 -5.82 -18.04 -5.91
CA VAL A 156 -4.47 -18.00 -5.33
C VAL A 156 -3.40 -18.10 -6.42
N VAL A 157 -3.58 -18.98 -7.41
CA VAL A 157 -2.69 -19.11 -8.56
C VAL A 157 -2.61 -17.80 -9.35
N ARG A 158 -3.74 -17.10 -9.54
CA ARG A 158 -3.76 -15.78 -10.18
C ARG A 158 -2.94 -14.74 -9.42
N ILE A 159 -3.08 -14.69 -8.09
CA ILE A 159 -2.29 -13.78 -7.25
C ILE A 159 -0.80 -14.09 -7.40
N ILE A 160 -0.43 -15.38 -7.32
CA ILE A 160 0.94 -15.85 -7.51
C ILE A 160 1.53 -15.41 -8.85
N ARG A 161 0.75 -15.46 -9.94
CA ARG A 161 1.20 -15.00 -11.26
C ARG A 161 1.51 -13.50 -11.26
N VAL A 162 0.66 -12.67 -10.63
CA VAL A 162 0.87 -11.22 -10.49
C VAL A 162 2.07 -10.90 -9.60
N LEU A 163 2.30 -11.69 -8.54
CA LEU A 163 3.46 -11.52 -7.65
C LEU A 163 4.80 -11.67 -8.38
N ARG A 164 4.86 -12.27 -9.58
CA ARG A 164 6.08 -12.31 -10.39
C ARG A 164 6.54 -10.93 -10.86
N VAL A 165 5.63 -9.95 -10.99
CA VAL A 165 5.98 -8.54 -11.31
C VAL A 165 6.79 -7.93 -10.18
N VAL A 166 6.59 -8.39 -8.93
CA VAL A 166 7.34 -7.93 -7.76
C VAL A 166 8.84 -8.22 -7.89
N ARG A 167 9.26 -9.15 -8.76
CA ARG A 167 10.69 -9.35 -9.10
C ARG A 167 11.36 -8.10 -9.65
N MET A 168 10.61 -7.19 -10.29
CA MET A 168 11.19 -5.90 -10.69
C MET A 168 11.78 -5.18 -9.48
N LEU A 169 11.05 -5.19 -8.35
CA LEU A 169 11.47 -4.52 -7.13
C LEU A 169 12.76 -5.10 -6.55
N THR A 170 12.99 -6.39 -6.72
CA THR A 170 14.18 -7.07 -6.19
C THR A 170 15.35 -7.06 -7.13
N PHE A 171 15.12 -7.00 -8.44
CA PHE A 171 16.18 -7.02 -9.43
C PHE A 171 16.87 -5.65 -9.57
N PHE A 172 16.09 -4.58 -9.67
CA PHE A 172 16.65 -3.23 -9.84
C PHE A 172 17.19 -2.69 -8.53
N ARG A 173 18.51 -2.51 -8.45
CA ARG A 173 19.19 -1.95 -7.27
C ARG A 173 18.61 -0.61 -6.84
N GLU A 174 18.31 0.28 -7.79
CA GLU A 174 17.68 1.57 -7.51
C GLU A 174 16.31 1.42 -6.84
N LEU A 175 15.50 0.45 -7.27
CA LEU A 175 14.20 0.16 -6.63
C LEU A 175 14.39 -0.39 -5.22
N ARG A 176 15.37 -1.27 -4.99
CA ARG A 176 15.71 -1.77 -3.64
C ARG A 176 16.11 -0.62 -2.71
N MET A 177 16.96 0.29 -3.18
CA MET A 177 17.40 1.45 -2.40
C MET A 177 16.23 2.41 -2.10
N MET A 178 15.35 2.63 -3.08
CA MET A 178 14.14 3.42 -2.86
C MET A 178 13.23 2.76 -1.83
N ILE A 179 12.98 1.46 -1.92
CA ILE A 179 12.15 0.72 -0.95
C ILE A 179 12.77 0.78 0.44
N HIS A 180 14.08 0.58 0.57
CA HIS A 180 14.77 0.70 1.86
C HIS A 180 14.61 2.10 2.46
N SER A 181 14.73 3.15 1.64
CA SER A 181 14.54 4.54 2.06
C SER A 181 13.09 4.80 2.49
N THR A 182 12.12 4.27 1.75
CA THR A 182 10.70 4.34 2.11
C THR A 182 10.46 3.63 3.44
N ILE A 183 10.95 2.39 3.62
CA ILE A 183 10.86 1.64 4.89
C ILE A 183 11.43 2.46 6.05
N GLY A 184 12.56 3.14 5.83
CA GLY A 184 13.19 4.03 6.80
C GLY A 184 12.27 5.17 7.29
N CYS A 185 11.39 5.71 6.45
CA CYS A 185 10.49 6.79 6.83
C CYS A 185 9.15 6.31 7.44
N PHE A 186 8.81 5.02 7.37
CA PHE A 186 7.54 4.50 7.90
C PHE A 186 7.36 4.77 9.40
N LYS A 187 8.43 4.77 10.20
CA LYS A 187 8.33 5.11 11.63
C LYS A 187 7.75 6.52 11.82
N SER A 188 8.25 7.49 11.07
CA SER A 188 7.77 8.88 11.14
C SER A 188 6.34 8.98 10.60
N VAL A 189 6.05 8.34 9.47
CA VAL A 189 4.70 8.30 8.89
C VAL A 189 3.70 7.69 9.88
N PHE A 190 4.09 6.62 10.59
CA PHE A 190 3.25 5.99 11.60
C PHE A 190 2.86 6.98 12.72
N PHE A 191 3.81 7.73 13.27
CA PHE A 191 3.48 8.72 14.30
C PHE A 191 2.61 9.87 13.77
N VAL A 192 2.82 10.30 12.53
CA VAL A 192 1.94 11.28 11.88
C VAL A 192 0.52 10.72 11.74
N MET A 193 0.36 9.46 11.33
CA MET A 193 -0.93 8.80 11.22
C MET A 193 -1.62 8.64 12.58
N VAL A 194 -0.87 8.33 13.65
CA VAL A 194 -1.39 8.26 15.02
C VAL A 194 -1.89 9.64 15.48
N LEU A 195 -1.09 10.69 15.27
CA LEU A 195 -1.48 12.06 15.61
C LEU A 195 -2.72 12.50 14.83
N PHE A 196 -2.76 12.20 13.53
CA PHE A 196 -3.89 12.50 12.67
C PHE A 196 -5.16 11.74 13.10
N GLY A 197 -5.04 10.45 13.43
CA GLY A 197 -6.15 9.66 13.98
C GLY A 197 -6.63 10.18 15.33
N ALA A 198 -5.72 10.61 16.21
CA ALA A 198 -6.07 11.23 17.49
C ALA A 198 -6.82 12.56 17.28
N LEU A 199 -6.42 13.37 16.31
CA LEU A 199 -7.11 14.61 15.94
C LEU A 199 -8.55 14.33 15.49
N LEU A 200 -8.73 13.39 14.56
CA LEU A 200 -10.07 12.96 14.10
C LEU A 200 -10.91 12.43 15.24
N TYR A 201 -10.32 11.71 16.18
CA TYR A 201 -11.01 11.18 17.36
C TYR A 201 -11.48 12.29 18.31
N ILE A 202 -10.62 13.26 18.62
CA ILE A 202 -10.96 14.41 19.50
C ILE A 202 -12.10 15.22 18.88
N PHE A 203 -11.99 15.58 17.60
CA PHE A 203 -13.07 16.30 16.92
C PHE A 203 -14.31 15.44 16.75
N GLY A 204 -14.15 14.14 16.52
CA GLY A 204 -15.25 13.18 16.48
C GLY A 204 -16.06 13.19 17.78
N ILE A 205 -15.38 13.14 18.93
CA ILE A 205 -16.04 13.30 20.25
C ILE A 205 -16.74 14.65 20.34
N ALA A 206 -16.08 15.74 19.93
CA ALA A 206 -16.64 17.09 20.03
C ALA A 206 -17.96 17.23 19.23
N PHE A 207 -17.98 16.77 17.98
CA PHE A 207 -19.18 16.83 17.13
C PHE A 207 -20.27 15.88 17.59
N THR A 208 -19.93 14.65 18.01
CA THR A 208 -20.95 13.73 18.58
C THR A 208 -21.54 14.28 19.87
N SER A 209 -20.73 14.89 20.73
CA SER A 209 -21.21 15.51 21.98
C SER A 209 -22.13 16.68 21.67
N ALA A 210 -21.75 17.54 20.72
CA ALA A 210 -22.59 18.64 20.24
C ALA A 210 -23.94 18.15 19.68
N PHE A 211 -23.90 17.07 18.90
CA PHE A 211 -25.10 16.42 18.39
C PHE A 211 -26.00 15.91 19.52
N ILE A 212 -25.44 15.21 20.51
CA ILE A 212 -26.21 14.70 21.66
C ILE A 212 -26.89 15.86 22.41
N ASP A 213 -26.13 16.93 22.72
CA ASP A 213 -26.65 18.10 23.43
C ASP A 213 -27.80 18.75 22.66
N HIS A 214 -27.65 18.94 21.34
CA HIS A 214 -28.67 19.52 20.46
C HIS A 214 -29.94 18.68 20.40
N MET A 215 -29.81 17.36 20.25
CA MET A 215 -30.96 16.45 20.20
C MET A 215 -31.68 16.34 21.55
N ALA A 216 -30.95 16.44 22.66
CA ALA A 216 -31.52 16.45 24.00
C ALA A 216 -32.35 17.71 24.28
N GLU A 217 -31.91 18.88 23.82
CA GLU A 217 -32.62 20.16 24.02
C GLU A 217 -33.95 20.21 23.25
N LEU A 218 -33.98 19.69 22.03
CA LEU A 218 -35.17 19.75 21.18
C LEU A 218 -36.18 18.65 21.48
N SER A 219 -35.79 17.55 22.15
CA SER A 219 -36.61 16.34 22.33
C SER A 219 -37.18 15.75 21.03
N MET A 220 -36.63 16.13 19.86
CA MET A 220 -37.12 15.78 18.52
C MET A 220 -36.27 14.69 17.85
N TRP A 221 -36.29 13.48 18.39
CA TRP A 221 -35.52 12.33 17.86
C TRP A 221 -36.05 11.74 16.55
N GLN A 222 -37.22 12.18 16.08
CA GLN A 222 -37.96 11.56 14.97
C GLN A 222 -38.15 12.49 13.75
N ASP A 223 -37.62 13.71 13.79
CA ASP A 223 -37.76 14.64 12.66
C ASP A 223 -36.77 14.29 11.55
N THR A 224 -37.28 14.15 10.32
CA THR A 224 -36.48 13.84 9.12
C THR A 224 -35.47 14.94 8.78
N LYS A 225 -35.68 16.15 9.31
CA LYS A 225 -34.74 17.27 9.19
C LYS A 225 -33.33 16.96 9.71
N TYR A 226 -33.19 16.08 10.71
CA TYR A 226 -31.89 15.75 11.33
C TYR A 226 -31.29 14.45 10.80
N ALA A 227 -31.85 13.85 9.73
CA ALA A 227 -31.37 12.58 9.19
C ALA A 227 -29.87 12.63 8.81
N ASP A 228 -29.45 13.69 8.11
CA ASP A 228 -28.05 13.89 7.71
C ASP A 228 -27.13 14.11 8.92
N LEU A 229 -27.64 14.79 9.94
CA LEU A 229 -26.91 15.05 11.18
C LEU A 229 -26.67 13.75 11.96
N ILE A 230 -27.65 12.85 11.99
CA ILE A 230 -27.54 11.52 12.60
C ILE A 230 -26.58 10.64 11.77
N GLU A 231 -26.67 10.68 10.44
CA GLU A 231 -25.81 9.90 9.54
C GLU A 231 -24.34 10.28 9.70
N PHE A 232 -24.03 11.57 9.83
CA PHE A 232 -22.64 12.05 9.89
C PHE A 232 -22.09 12.13 11.31
N PHE A 233 -22.89 12.56 12.29
CA PHE A 233 -22.39 12.91 13.63
C PHE A 233 -23.00 12.08 14.76
N GLY A 234 -23.86 11.10 14.45
CA GLY A 234 -24.57 10.31 15.45
C GLY A 234 -23.70 9.43 16.34
N THR A 235 -22.50 9.06 15.88
CA THR A 235 -21.49 8.36 16.70
C THR A 235 -20.11 8.95 16.51
N VAL A 236 -19.19 8.69 17.45
CA VAL A 236 -17.80 9.16 17.36
C VAL A 236 -17.10 8.59 16.13
N THR A 237 -17.38 7.33 15.77
CA THR A 237 -16.81 6.69 14.57
C THR A 237 -17.33 7.33 13.29
N LEU A 238 -18.64 7.61 13.21
CA LEU A 238 -19.24 8.30 12.07
C LEU A 238 -18.67 9.72 11.95
N SER A 239 -18.61 10.46 13.05
CA SER A 239 -18.05 11.81 13.09
C SER A 239 -16.59 11.84 12.63
N GLY A 240 -15.78 10.90 13.10
CA GLY A 240 -14.39 10.74 12.66
C GLY A 240 -14.26 10.35 11.18
N LEU A 241 -15.15 9.49 10.68
CA LEU A 241 -15.20 9.11 9.26
C LEU A 241 -15.65 10.28 8.38
N SER A 242 -16.66 11.04 8.78
CA SER A 242 -17.15 12.23 8.09
C SER A 242 -16.08 13.30 7.98
N LEU A 243 -15.32 13.54 9.07
CA LEU A 243 -14.17 14.44 9.05
C LEU A 243 -13.07 13.95 8.12
N TYR A 244 -12.77 12.65 8.13
CA TYR A 244 -11.82 12.06 7.19
C TYR A 244 -12.27 12.20 5.74
N GLN A 245 -13.56 11.96 5.45
CA GLN A 245 -14.14 12.10 4.11
C GLN A 245 -14.10 13.55 3.62
N ALA A 246 -14.43 14.51 4.48
CA ALA A 246 -14.36 15.94 4.17
C ALA A 246 -12.93 16.38 3.83
N MET A 247 -11.92 15.86 4.56
CA MET A 247 -10.52 16.23 4.35
C MET A 247 -9.87 15.53 3.17
N SER A 248 -10.19 14.24 2.94
CA SER A 248 -9.61 13.43 1.86
C SER A 248 -10.28 13.65 0.50
N GLY A 249 -11.34 14.46 0.44
CA GLY A 249 -12.13 14.69 -0.78
C GLY A 249 -13.04 13.53 -1.15
N GLY A 250 -13.41 12.67 -0.19
CA GLY A 250 -14.35 11.57 -0.41
C GLY A 250 -15.80 12.05 -0.61
N ARG A 251 -16.21 13.09 0.12
CA ARG A 251 -17.46 13.82 -0.05
C ARG A 251 -17.19 15.31 0.17
N ASP A 252 -17.88 16.17 -0.57
CA ASP A 252 -17.72 17.62 -0.43
C ASP A 252 -17.96 18.06 1.01
N TRP A 253 -17.01 18.82 1.56
CA TRP A 253 -17.07 19.34 2.92
C TRP A 253 -18.39 20.10 3.20
N HIS A 254 -18.95 20.72 2.15
CA HIS A 254 -20.18 21.48 2.22
C HIS A 254 -21.39 20.66 2.67
N VAL A 255 -21.44 19.35 2.34
CA VAL A 255 -22.55 18.47 2.78
C VAL A 255 -22.54 18.31 4.30
N PHE A 256 -21.37 18.16 4.90
CA PHE A 256 -21.23 18.07 6.35
C PHE A 256 -21.50 19.42 7.03
N PHE A 257 -21.12 20.52 6.36
CA PHE A 257 -21.44 21.87 6.83
C PHE A 257 -22.96 22.12 6.84
N GLN A 258 -23.67 21.77 5.78
CA GLN A 258 -25.13 21.89 5.71
C GLN A 258 -25.82 21.07 6.81
N ALA A 259 -25.32 19.85 7.08
CA ALA A 259 -25.82 19.05 8.19
C ALA A 259 -25.62 19.75 9.54
N LEU A 260 -24.47 20.38 9.77
CA LEU A 260 -24.21 21.14 10.99
C LEU A 260 -25.01 22.45 11.06
N GLU A 261 -25.31 23.10 9.93
CA GLU A 261 -26.14 24.31 9.86
C GLU A 261 -27.56 24.04 10.38
N THR A 262 -28.05 22.78 10.31
CA THR A 262 -29.31 22.40 10.94
C THR A 262 -29.32 22.61 12.46
N MET A 263 -28.14 22.57 13.10
CA MET A 263 -27.96 22.91 14.52
C MET A 263 -27.99 24.43 14.76
N GLU A 264 -27.57 25.24 13.79
CA GLU A 264 -27.40 26.70 13.92
C GLU A 264 -28.74 27.46 13.89
N GLY A 265 -29.80 26.84 13.35
CA GLY A 265 -31.08 27.47 13.05
C GLY A 265 -31.88 28.10 14.21
N GLN A 266 -31.51 27.94 15.49
CA GLN A 266 -32.12 28.68 16.61
C GLN A 266 -31.17 29.13 17.74
N ALA A 267 -29.88 28.87 17.65
CA ALA A 267 -28.91 29.44 18.58
C ALA A 267 -27.58 29.64 17.87
N GLY A 268 -27.18 30.89 17.66
CA GLY A 268 -25.82 31.29 17.30
C GLY A 268 -24.81 31.02 18.42
N ARG A 269 -24.86 29.82 19.02
CA ARG A 269 -23.97 29.33 20.07
C ARG A 269 -23.45 27.98 19.63
N TRP A 270 -22.25 27.99 19.05
CA TRP A 270 -21.41 26.80 18.98
C TRP A 270 -21.36 26.13 20.36
N PRO A 271 -21.24 24.80 20.45
CA PRO A 271 -21.19 24.06 21.70
C PRO A 271 -20.21 24.70 22.68
N GLY A 272 -20.55 24.76 23.97
CA GLY A 272 -19.83 25.55 24.98
C GLY A 272 -18.32 25.34 25.04
N LEU A 273 -17.80 24.19 24.60
CA LEU A 273 -16.36 23.92 24.45
C LEU A 273 -15.70 24.70 23.30
N MET A 274 -16.36 24.80 22.14
CA MET A 274 -15.86 25.61 21.01
C MET A 274 -16.04 27.09 21.28
N GLN A 275 -17.13 27.48 21.96
CA GLN A 275 -17.37 28.87 22.34
C GLN A 275 -16.38 29.34 23.42
N ALA A 276 -16.09 28.49 24.42
CA ALA A 276 -15.03 28.75 25.40
C ALA A 276 -13.66 28.85 24.72
N GLY A 277 -13.33 27.93 23.80
CA GLY A 277 -12.10 27.98 23.02
C GLY A 277 -11.95 29.25 22.17
N ALA A 278 -13.02 29.65 21.48
CA ALA A 278 -13.07 30.88 20.68
C ALA A 278 -12.90 32.14 21.54
N LEU A 279 -13.60 32.23 22.68
CA LEU A 279 -13.44 33.32 23.65
C LEU A 279 -12.02 33.36 24.22
N GLN A 280 -11.39 32.20 24.46
CA GLN A 280 -10.04 32.12 25.01
C GLN A 280 -8.97 32.57 24.00
N LEU A 281 -9.17 32.25 22.71
CA LEU A 281 -8.33 32.72 21.60
C LEU A 281 -8.47 34.23 21.37
N ASP A 282 -9.71 34.76 21.38
CA ASP A 282 -9.96 36.19 21.17
C ASP A 282 -9.38 37.05 22.32
N ASN A 283 -9.56 36.59 23.56
CA ASN A 283 -8.91 37.19 24.73
C ASN A 283 -7.37 37.07 24.71
N GLY A 284 -6.82 36.03 24.08
CA GLY A 284 -5.38 35.87 23.85
C GLY A 284 -4.84 36.90 22.86
N TRP A 285 -5.52 37.05 21.73
CA TRP A 285 -5.19 38.02 20.68
C TRP A 285 -5.29 39.47 21.17
N ALA A 286 -6.34 39.83 21.92
CA ALA A 286 -6.49 41.16 22.50
C ALA A 286 -5.35 41.52 23.48
N ARG A 287 -4.90 40.56 24.29
CA ARG A 287 -3.77 40.74 25.21
C ARG A 287 -2.45 40.92 24.45
N ALA A 288 -2.18 40.08 23.44
CA ALA A 288 -0.99 40.19 22.61
C ALA A 288 -0.92 41.55 21.88
N ASN A 289 -2.04 42.00 21.31
CA ASN A 289 -2.11 43.26 20.57
C ASN A 289 -1.95 44.49 21.49
N LYS A 290 -2.44 44.40 22.75
CA LYS A 290 -2.20 45.42 23.79
C LYS A 290 -0.72 45.51 24.16
N HIS A 291 -0.02 44.38 24.27
CA HIS A 291 1.42 44.36 24.48
C HIS A 291 2.17 44.99 23.31
N ILE A 292 1.84 44.63 22.07
CA ILE A 292 2.48 45.18 20.86
C ILE A 292 2.29 46.70 20.78
N ARG A 293 1.08 47.22 21.06
CA ARG A 293 0.82 48.66 21.09
C ARG A 293 1.59 49.37 22.21
N LYS A 294 1.75 48.75 23.37
CA LYS A 294 2.55 49.29 24.48
C LYS A 294 4.03 49.39 24.10
N TYR A 295 4.59 48.35 23.47
CA TYR A 295 5.96 48.38 22.97
C TYR A 295 6.16 49.41 21.85
N LYS A 296 5.21 49.51 20.91
CA LYS A 296 5.27 50.50 19.82
C LYS A 296 5.23 51.94 20.34
N LYS A 297 4.41 52.23 21.36
CA LYS A 297 4.40 53.55 22.03
C LYS A 297 5.69 53.83 22.81
N ALA A 298 6.25 52.83 23.50
CA ALA A 298 7.50 52.98 24.24
C ALA A 298 8.72 53.17 23.31
N TYR A 299 8.69 52.56 22.12
CA TYR A 299 9.70 52.74 21.08
C TYR A 299 9.64 54.16 20.48
N ILE A 300 8.44 54.61 20.08
CA ILE A 300 8.25 55.97 19.52
C ILE A 300 8.61 57.05 20.56
N ALA A 301 8.31 56.83 21.84
CA ALA A 301 8.67 57.77 22.92
C ALA A 301 10.18 57.79 23.28
N ARG A 302 10.99 56.89 22.71
CA ARG A 302 12.46 56.91 22.82
C ARG A 302 13.15 57.56 21.61
N GLU A 303 12.43 57.75 20.50
CA GLU A 303 12.95 58.36 19.27
C GLU A 303 12.58 59.85 19.13
N VAL A 304 11.84 60.42 20.10
CA VAL A 304 11.53 61.86 20.24
C VAL A 304 12.17 62.37 21.53
#